data_AF-A0A0C2FX68-F1
#
_entry.id   AF-A0A0C2FX68-F1
#
_cell.length_a   1.000
_cell.length_b   1.000
_cell.length_c   1.000
_cell.angle_alpha   90.00
_cell.angle_beta   90.00
_cell.angle_gamma   90.00
#
_symmetry.space_group_name_H-M   'P 1'
#
loop_
_entity.id
_entity.type
_entity.pdbx_description
1 polymer ?
#
loop_
_entity_poly.entity_id
_entity_poly.type
_entity_poly.pdbx_seq_one_letter_code
_entity_poly.pdbx_strand_id
1 'polypeptide(L)'
;MTYTCSNAQYPTFTEAERQALLDAHNALRKKIAEGRQPNYEGMLPKAKNMYQLLYDCAMEYELMREMEQCTGRATLSQQYGQNILV
;
A
#
# COMPACT_ATOMS: atom_id res chain seq x y z
N MET A 1 14.36 -9.69 3.04
CA MET A 1 13.54 -10.52 2.13
C MET A 1 13.09 -9.59 1.01
N THR A 2 13.50 -9.89 -0.22
CA THR A 2 12.99 -9.21 -1.42
C THR A 2 11.73 -9.96 -1.85
N TYR A 3 10.58 -9.28 -1.86
CA TYR A 3 9.29 -9.86 -2.24
C TYR A 3 9.12 -9.67 -3.74
N THR A 4 9.69 -10.56 -4.53
CA THR A 4 9.65 -10.41 -6.00
C THR A 4 8.37 -11.01 -6.55
N CYS A 5 7.48 -10.18 -7.09
CA CYS A 5 6.38 -10.65 -7.93
C CYS A 5 6.94 -11.12 -9.28
N SER A 6 6.52 -12.29 -9.76
CA SER A 6 6.93 -12.77 -11.08
C SER A 6 6.35 -11.86 -12.16
N ASN A 7 7.21 -11.14 -12.90
CA ASN A 7 6.76 -10.27 -14.01
C ASN A 7 5.98 -11.02 -15.09
N ALA A 8 6.20 -12.33 -15.25
CA ALA A 8 5.43 -13.14 -16.20
C ALA A 8 3.97 -13.32 -15.77
N GLN A 9 3.70 -13.30 -14.45
CA GLN A 9 2.37 -13.47 -13.89
C GLN A 9 1.71 -12.13 -13.53
N TYR A 10 2.52 -11.12 -13.17
CA TYR A 10 2.09 -9.80 -12.73
C TYR A 10 2.85 -8.73 -13.51
N PRO A 11 2.43 -8.43 -14.75
CA PRO A 11 3.21 -7.57 -15.65
C PRO A 11 3.01 -6.06 -15.39
N THR A 12 2.05 -5.68 -14.54
CA THR A 12 1.55 -4.30 -14.52
C THR A 12 2.47 -3.32 -13.84
N PHE A 13 3.01 -3.66 -12.67
CA PHE A 13 4.05 -2.87 -12.01
C PHE A 13 5.43 -3.51 -12.18
N THR A 14 6.45 -2.67 -12.30
CA THR A 14 7.84 -3.08 -12.14
C THR A 14 8.16 -3.33 -10.66
N GLU A 15 9.17 -4.15 -10.39
CA GLU A 15 9.65 -4.37 -9.01
C GLU A 15 10.04 -3.05 -8.30
N ALA A 16 10.61 -2.10 -9.05
CA ALA A 16 10.97 -0.79 -8.50
C ALA A 16 9.74 0.03 -8.07
N GLU A 17 8.65 -0.02 -8.83
CA GLU A 17 7.39 0.66 -8.48
C GLU A 17 6.73 0.01 -7.26
N ARG A 18 6.71 -1.33 -7.19
CA ARG A 18 6.22 -2.06 -6.02
C ARG A 18 7.01 -1.69 -4.76
N GLN A 19 8.33 -1.68 -4.88
CA GLN A 19 9.23 -1.32 -3.78
C GLN A 19 9.02 0.13 -3.34
N ALA A 20 8.88 1.06 -4.28
CA ALA A 20 8.60 2.46 -3.98
C ALA A 20 7.27 2.65 -3.23
N LEU A 21 6.20 1.97 -3.65
CA LEU A 21 4.91 1.98 -2.97
C LEU A 21 5.00 1.40 -1.55
N LEU A 22 5.64 0.24 -1.41
CA LEU A 22 5.80 -0.43 -0.12
C LEU A 22 6.65 0.41 0.86
N ASP A 23 7.75 0.97 0.38
CA ASP A 23 8.65 1.80 1.19
C ASP A 23 7.99 3.09 1.63
N ALA A 24 7.24 3.75 0.75
CA ALA A 24 6.49 4.95 1.12
C ALA A 24 5.51 4.67 2.27
N HIS A 25 4.73 3.58 2.18
CA HIS A 25 3.81 3.19 3.24
C HIS A 25 4.53 2.83 4.54
N ASN A 26 5.57 2.00 4.47
CA ASN A 26 6.30 1.56 5.65
C ASN A 26 7.11 2.68 6.31
N ALA A 27 7.64 3.63 5.55
CA ALA A 27 8.29 4.83 6.08
C ALA A 27 7.30 5.71 6.87
N LEU A 28 6.09 5.93 6.33
CA LEU A 28 5.04 6.67 7.04
C LEU A 28 4.57 5.92 8.30
N ARG A 29 4.30 4.62 8.19
CA ARG A 29 3.91 3.76 9.34
C ARG A 29 4.96 3.80 10.44
N LYS A 30 6.24 3.71 10.10
CA LYS A 30 7.36 3.84 11.06
C LYS A 30 7.39 5.22 11.72
N LYS A 31 7.24 6.30 10.94
CA LYS A 31 7.24 7.66 11.48
C LYS A 31 6.07 7.90 12.45
N ILE A 32 4.90 7.32 12.17
CA ILE A 32 3.75 7.31 13.08
C ILE A 32 4.05 6.47 14.34
N ALA A 33 4.58 5.26 14.18
CA ALA A 33 4.90 4.37 15.29
C ALA A 33 5.85 5.03 16.30
N GLU A 34 6.82 5.79 15.81
CA GLU A 34 7.80 6.53 16.61
C GLU A 34 7.24 7.84 17.20
N GLY A 35 6.01 8.24 16.86
CA GLY A 35 5.38 9.47 17.32
C GLY A 35 6.01 10.74 16.72
N ARG A 36 6.54 10.63 15.50
CA ARG A 36 7.25 11.71 14.79
C ARG A 36 6.46 12.27 13.61
N GLN A 37 5.24 11.80 13.39
CA GLN A 37 4.40 12.27 12.29
C GLN A 37 3.55 13.47 12.73
N PRO A 38 3.67 14.63 12.05
CA PRO A 38 2.83 15.78 12.36
C PRO A 38 1.35 15.50 12.13
N ASN A 39 0.52 16.16 12.94
CA ASN A 39 -0.93 16.27 12.84
C ASN A 39 -1.32 17.75 12.95
N TYR A 40 -2.60 18.09 12.71
CA TYR A 40 -3.10 19.46 12.80
C TYR A 40 -2.76 20.15 14.14
N GLU A 41 -2.82 19.43 15.26
CA GLU A 41 -2.59 19.98 16.62
C GLU A 41 -1.22 19.62 17.23
N GLY A 42 -0.30 19.04 16.46
CA GLY A 42 1.01 18.63 16.99
C GLY A 42 1.54 17.37 16.33
N MET A 43 1.85 16.33 17.13
CA MET A 43 2.34 15.05 16.63
C MET A 43 1.33 13.93 16.91
N LEU A 44 1.21 12.97 16.00
CA LEU A 44 0.47 11.74 16.25
C LEU A 44 1.12 10.95 17.41
N PRO A 45 0.33 10.31 18.28
CA PRO A 45 0.86 9.52 19.38
C PRO A 45 1.61 8.28 18.87
N LYS A 46 2.56 7.79 19.68
CA LYS A 46 3.32 6.56 19.39
C LYS A 46 2.39 5.35 19.31
N ALA A 47 2.63 4.47 18.34
CA ALA A 47 1.91 3.20 18.21
C ALA A 47 2.81 2.02 18.60
N LYS A 48 2.36 1.21 19.58
CA LYS A 48 3.14 0.07 20.08
C LYS A 48 3.22 -1.10 19.10
N ASN A 49 2.17 -1.33 18.33
CA ASN A 49 2.01 -2.50 17.46
C ASN A 49 1.73 -2.11 16.00
N MET A 50 2.58 -1.26 15.42
CA MET A 50 2.50 -0.85 14.02
C MET A 50 3.46 -1.68 13.16
N TYR A 51 2.95 -2.78 12.59
CA TYR A 51 3.75 -3.72 11.82
C TYR A 51 4.06 -3.23 10.41
N GLN A 52 5.19 -3.67 9.86
CA GLN A 52 5.52 -3.45 8.46
C GLN A 52 4.51 -4.17 7.56
N LEU A 53 4.11 -3.51 6.49
CA LEU A 53 3.37 -4.14 5.41
C LEU A 53 4.33 -4.99 4.58
N LEU A 54 3.78 -6.07 4.03
CA LEU A 54 4.40 -6.89 3.00
C LEU A 54 3.61 -6.71 1.70
N TYR A 55 4.31 -6.75 0.57
CA TYR A 55 3.65 -6.67 -0.73
C TYR A 55 2.94 -7.98 -1.04
N ASP A 56 1.71 -7.90 -1.58
CA ASP A 56 0.91 -9.05 -1.98
C ASP A 56 0.60 -8.96 -3.47
N CYS A 57 1.25 -9.80 -4.27
CA CYS A 57 1.09 -9.83 -5.72
C CYS A 57 -0.31 -10.26 -6.16
N ALA A 58 -1.00 -11.10 -5.38
CA ALA A 58 -2.37 -11.51 -5.71
C ALA A 58 -3.35 -10.34 -5.51
N MET A 59 -3.11 -9.51 -4.48
CA MET A 59 -3.87 -8.29 -4.27
C MET A 59 -3.64 -7.25 -5.38
N GLU A 60 -2.39 -7.10 -5.86
CA GLU A 60 -2.09 -6.29 -7.06
C GLU A 60 -2.91 -6.76 -8.26
N TYR A 61 -2.92 -8.07 -8.53
CA TYR A 61 -3.64 -8.64 -9.67
C TYR A 61 -5.14 -8.33 -9.63
N GLU A 62 -5.80 -8.56 -8.49
CA GLU A 62 -7.23 -8.23 -8.35
C GLU A 62 -7.48 -6.72 -8.45
N LEU A 63 -6.62 -5.89 -7.87
CA LEU A 63 -6.71 -4.43 -8.01
C LEU A 63 -6.63 -3.99 -9.48
N MET A 64 -5.72 -4.58 -10.27
CA MET A 64 -5.54 -4.23 -11.67
C MET A 64 -6.77 -4.58 -12.52
N ARG A 65 -7.36 -5.75 -12.30
CA ARG A 65 -8.61 -6.16 -12.96
C ARG A 65 -9.77 -5.20 -12.67
N GLU A 66 -9.79 -4.63 -11.48
CA GLU A 66 -10.79 -3.62 -11.10
C GLU A 66 -10.49 -2.24 -11.68
N MET A 67 -9.20 -1.86 -11.74
CA MET A 67 -8.78 -0.58 -12.35
C MET A 67 -9.06 -0.53 -13.85
N GLU A 68 -8.93 -1.65 -14.58
CA GLU A 68 -9.25 -1.77 -16.01
C GLU A 68 -10.70 -1.42 -16.35
N GLN A 69 -11.62 -1.56 -15.39
CA GLN A 69 -13.03 -1.21 -15.58
C GLN A 69 -13.27 0.31 -15.57
N CYS A 70 -12.29 1.11 -15.19
CA CYS A 70 -12.34 2.59 -15.20
C CYS A 70 -13.57 3.17 -14.48
N THR A 71 -14.00 2.53 -13.38
CA THR A 71 -15.25 2.92 -12.69
C THR A 71 -15.13 4.19 -11.85
N GLY A 72 -13.90 4.64 -11.57
CA GLY A 72 -13.63 5.82 -10.73
C GLY A 72 -14.02 5.66 -9.26
N ARG A 73 -14.22 4.43 -8.77
CA ARG A 73 -14.65 4.15 -7.39
C ARG A 73 -14.04 2.88 -6.82
N ALA A 74 -14.08 2.77 -5.49
CA ALA A 74 -13.56 1.61 -4.75
C ALA A 74 -14.56 0.45 -4.82
N THR A 75 -14.24 -0.58 -5.58
CA THR A 75 -15.09 -1.76 -5.83
C THR A 75 -14.74 -2.96 -4.94
N LEU A 76 -13.54 -2.98 -4.33
CA LEU A 76 -13.04 -4.10 -3.54
C LEU A 76 -13.34 -3.98 -2.04
N SER A 77 -14.13 -2.98 -1.63
CA SER A 77 -14.31 -2.56 -0.24
C SER A 77 -14.93 -3.61 0.70
N GLN A 78 -15.58 -4.64 0.17
CA GLN A 78 -16.12 -5.74 0.98
C GLN A 78 -15.05 -6.72 1.45
N GLN A 79 -13.92 -6.81 0.74
CA GLN A 79 -12.84 -7.77 1.01
C GLN A 79 -11.54 -7.09 1.43
N TYR A 80 -11.27 -5.89 0.90
CA TYR A 80 -10.02 -5.16 1.10
C TYR A 80 -10.28 -3.72 1.54
N GLY A 81 -9.38 -3.19 2.36
CA GLY A 81 -9.26 -1.73 2.52
C GLY A 81 -8.69 -1.14 1.24
N GLN A 82 -9.34 -0.12 0.68
CA GLN A 82 -8.97 0.44 -0.62
C GLN A 82 -8.82 1.96 -0.54
N ASN A 83 -7.67 2.47 -1.00
CA ASN A 83 -7.43 3.89 -1.24
C ASN A 83 -7.46 4.15 -2.75
N ILE A 84 -8.11 5.22 -3.17
CA ILE A 84 -8.14 5.68 -4.56
C ILE A 84 -7.75 7.15 -4.59
N LEU A 85 -6.85 7.49 -5.51
CA LEU A 85 -6.53 8.86 -5.88
C LEU A 85 -7.14 9.12 -7.26
N VAL A 86 -8.13 10.01 -7.30
CA VAL A 86 -8.81 10.51 -8.52
C VAL A 86 -8.47 11.96 -8.76
#